data_AF-A9T4J9-F1
#
_entry.id   AF-A9T4J9-F1
#
_cell.length_a   1.000
_cell.length_b   1.000
_cell.length_c   1.000
_cell.angle_alpha   90.00
_cell.angle_beta   90.00
_cell.angle_gamma   90.00
#
_symmetry.space_group_name_H-M   'P 1'
#
loop_
_entity.id
_entity.type
_entity.pdbx_description
1 polymer ?
#
loop_
_entity_poly.entity_id
_entity_poly.type
_entity_poly.pdbx_seq_one_letter_code
_entity_poly.pdbx_strand_id
1 'polypeptide(L)'
;MATSWRQRRTSALVLAISVVLAGLFFDSAEAKCYCMKDCAKRPNAITTACTSGICEYTCETGWSNCDNNWTNGCEKNTYSDVNACGQCGRQCIPYHVETVITTCVKGTCTYTCKAGLSDCNNWLNDGCESRLPYNDDLRFCGSCTTPCLMDLPNAVSKCTRGVCGYTCNPGWVNCDNNWANGCEKRTSCS
;
A
#
# COMPACT_ATOMS: atom_id res chain seq x y z
N MET A 1 27.05 53.23 81.37
CA MET A 1 26.32 52.46 80.35
C MET A 1 26.61 53.05 78.98
N ALA A 2 27.03 52.20 78.04
CA ALA A 2 27.08 52.32 76.55
C ALA A 2 27.68 53.61 75.92
N THR A 3 28.91 53.62 75.38
CA THR A 3 29.38 53.16 74.04
C THR A 3 28.78 53.86 72.82
N SER A 4 29.57 54.66 72.10
CA SER A 4 29.85 54.46 70.66
C SER A 4 30.95 55.41 70.15
N TRP A 5 32.11 54.86 69.84
CA TRP A 5 33.17 55.49 69.05
C TRP A 5 33.12 54.94 67.61
N ARG A 6 33.54 55.78 66.65
CA ARG A 6 33.94 55.47 65.25
C ARG A 6 32.85 55.43 64.18
N GLN A 7 32.73 56.55 63.46
CA GLN A 7 32.52 56.53 62.01
C GLN A 7 33.62 57.36 61.34
N ARG A 8 34.70 56.71 60.93
CA ARG A 8 35.60 57.19 59.88
C ARG A 8 36.16 55.97 59.13
N ARG A 9 36.15 56.09 57.80
CA ARG A 9 36.84 55.28 56.77
C ARG A 9 36.15 53.98 56.33
N THR A 10 35.39 54.05 55.25
CA THR A 10 35.28 52.98 54.22
C THR A 10 34.58 53.50 52.94
N SER A 11 35.06 54.60 52.34
CA SER A 11 34.48 55.17 51.10
C SER A 11 35.16 54.72 49.79
N ALA A 12 35.87 53.59 49.77
CA ALA A 12 36.54 53.13 48.54
C ALA A 12 36.33 51.64 48.21
N LEU A 13 35.75 50.83 49.12
CA LEU A 13 35.63 49.38 48.90
C LEU A 13 34.30 48.95 48.24
N VAL A 14 33.27 49.80 48.28
CA VAL A 14 31.91 49.42 47.82
C VAL A 14 31.75 49.54 46.30
N LEU A 15 32.58 50.33 45.62
CA LEU A 15 32.49 50.52 44.16
C LEU A 15 33.25 49.45 43.34
N ALA A 16 34.13 48.66 43.95
CA ALA A 16 34.86 47.60 43.24
C ALA A 16 34.07 46.28 43.12
N ILE A 17 33.05 46.07 43.96
CA ILE A 17 32.24 44.84 43.96
C ILE A 17 31.16 44.85 42.86
N SER A 18 30.80 46.04 42.36
CA SER A 18 29.71 46.18 41.37
C SER A 18 30.12 45.87 39.93
N VAL A 19 31.43 45.82 39.61
CA VAL A 19 31.91 45.51 38.24
C VAL A 19 32.24 44.02 38.07
N VAL A 20 32.53 43.30 39.15
CA VAL A 20 32.77 41.84 39.08
C VAL A 20 31.46 41.07 38.88
N LEU A 21 30.30 41.57 39.35
CA LEU A 21 28.99 40.96 39.07
C LEU A 21 28.44 41.27 37.66
N ALA A 22 28.96 42.28 36.95
CA ALA A 22 28.55 42.56 35.56
C ALA A 22 29.40 41.80 34.52
N GLY A 23 30.53 41.21 34.93
CA GLY A 23 31.45 40.47 34.06
C GLY A 23 31.27 38.94 34.06
N LEU A 24 30.39 38.39 34.90
CA LEU A 24 30.10 36.95 34.96
C LEU A 24 28.82 36.55 34.20
N PHE A 25 28.18 37.49 33.50
CA PHE A 25 27.10 37.18 32.54
C PHE A 25 27.60 37.12 31.10
N PHE A 26 28.89 36.84 30.91
CA PHE A 26 29.36 36.15 29.72
C PHE A 26 29.41 34.65 30.08
N ASP A 27 28.26 34.06 30.42
CA ASP A 27 28.05 32.68 30.01
C ASP A 27 28.02 32.78 28.48
N SER A 28 29.19 32.55 27.91
CA SER A 28 29.34 32.02 26.58
C SER A 28 28.15 31.09 26.35
N ALA A 29 27.28 31.48 25.42
CA ALA A 29 26.36 30.57 24.76
C ALA A 29 27.22 29.52 24.04
N GLU A 30 27.84 28.65 24.83
CA GLU A 30 28.33 27.38 24.38
C GLU A 30 27.07 26.69 23.92
N ALA A 31 26.94 26.60 22.59
CA ALA A 31 26.12 25.63 21.90
C ALA A 31 26.56 24.22 22.34
N LYS A 32 26.34 23.87 23.61
CA LYS A 32 26.43 22.52 24.12
C LYS A 32 25.23 21.81 23.54
N CYS A 33 25.52 20.99 22.53
CA CYS A 33 24.62 20.10 21.82
C CYS A 33 23.65 19.36 22.77
N TYR A 34 22.50 19.96 23.08
CA TYR A 34 21.33 19.23 23.60
C TYR A 34 20.47 18.64 22.48
N CYS A 35 20.88 18.85 21.23
CA CYS A 35 19.94 18.78 20.15
C CYS A 35 19.29 17.41 19.93
N MET A 36 19.99 16.30 20.16
CA MET A 36 19.34 14.98 20.06
C MET A 36 18.22 14.77 21.09
N LYS A 37 18.30 15.42 22.26
CA LYS A 37 17.30 15.31 23.34
C LYS A 37 16.07 16.20 23.09
N ASP A 38 16.25 17.29 22.35
CA ASP A 38 15.20 18.26 22.05
C ASP A 38 14.48 17.98 20.72
N CYS A 39 14.99 17.03 19.92
CA CYS A 39 14.32 16.62 18.70
C CYS A 39 12.97 15.97 19.01
N ALA A 40 11.90 16.61 18.52
CA ALA A 40 10.58 16.03 18.58
C ALA A 40 10.56 14.67 17.88
N LYS A 41 9.99 13.67 18.57
CA LYS A 41 9.71 12.36 17.98
C LYS A 41 8.73 12.53 16.81
N ARG A 42 9.06 11.95 15.66
CA ARG A 42 8.20 11.93 14.48
C ARG A 42 7.67 10.51 14.24
N PRO A 43 6.41 10.35 13.77
CA PRO A 43 5.87 9.03 13.44
C PRO A 43 6.73 8.29 12.42
N ASN A 44 7.05 7.03 12.72
CA ASN A 44 7.79 6.10 11.85
C ASN A 44 9.13 6.64 11.32
N ALA A 45 9.76 7.53 12.07
CA ALA A 45 11.03 8.14 11.72
C ALA A 45 12.00 8.11 12.91
N ILE A 46 13.27 7.98 12.59
CA ILE A 46 14.39 7.88 13.52
C ILE A 46 15.22 9.16 13.39
N THR A 47 15.46 9.85 14.50
CA THR A 47 16.40 10.98 14.54
C THR A 47 17.82 10.44 14.37
N THR A 48 18.53 10.85 13.32
CA THR A 48 19.87 10.34 12.98
C THR A 48 20.97 11.25 13.45
N ALA A 49 20.73 12.56 13.41
CA ALA A 49 21.70 13.56 13.79
C ALA A 49 20.99 14.83 14.24
N CYS A 50 21.80 15.72 14.79
CA CYS A 50 21.42 17.11 14.79
C CYS A 50 22.63 17.98 14.50
N THR A 51 22.47 18.83 13.49
CA THR A 51 23.50 19.71 12.99
C THR A 51 23.02 21.14 13.15
N SER A 52 23.78 21.98 13.85
CA SER A 52 23.46 23.41 14.05
C SER A 52 22.05 23.69 14.62
N GLY A 53 21.55 22.81 15.49
CA GLY A 53 20.22 22.93 16.09
C GLY A 53 19.07 22.45 15.21
N ILE A 54 19.37 21.85 14.04
CA ILE A 54 18.39 21.24 13.14
C ILE A 54 18.43 19.72 13.30
N CYS A 55 17.29 19.13 13.66
CA CYS A 55 17.12 17.69 13.74
C CYS A 55 17.07 17.06 12.35
N GLU A 56 17.91 16.06 12.13
CA GLU A 56 17.90 15.23 10.93
C GLU A 56 17.19 13.92 11.22
N TYR A 57 16.44 13.44 10.25
CA TYR A 57 15.59 12.27 10.37
C TYR A 57 15.84 11.31 9.20
N THR A 58 15.65 10.03 9.46
CA THR A 58 15.48 8.99 8.44
C THR A 58 14.21 8.20 8.74
N CYS A 59 13.63 7.56 7.75
CA CYS A 59 12.48 6.70 7.97
C CYS A 59 12.89 5.37 8.61
N GLU A 60 12.02 4.83 9.45
CA GLU A 60 12.11 3.43 9.88
C GLU A 60 12.06 2.50 8.65
N THR A 61 12.65 1.31 8.76
CA THR A 61 12.67 0.33 7.67
C THR A 61 11.26 0.07 7.15
N GLY A 62 11.07 0.20 5.83
CA GLY A 62 9.78 0.00 5.17
C GLY A 62 8.84 1.20 5.26
N TRP A 63 9.29 2.35 5.78
CA TRP A 63 8.56 3.61 5.74
C TRP A 63 9.21 4.62 4.80
N SER A 64 8.42 5.56 4.30
CA SER A 64 8.88 6.65 3.45
C SER A 64 8.12 7.94 3.75
N ASN A 65 8.85 9.05 3.70
CA ASN A 65 8.33 10.41 3.79
C ASN A 65 7.92 10.85 2.38
N CYS A 66 6.64 10.77 2.08
CA CYS A 66 6.16 10.91 0.70
C CYS A 66 5.79 12.34 0.31
N ASP A 67 5.60 13.22 1.29
CA ASP A 67 5.35 14.64 1.06
C ASP A 67 6.60 15.51 1.33
N ASN A 68 7.72 14.87 1.68
CA ASN A 68 8.98 15.50 2.09
C ASN A 68 8.85 16.42 3.32
N ASN A 69 7.85 16.18 4.17
CA ASN A 69 7.61 16.97 5.35
C ASN A 69 7.99 16.19 6.63
N TRP A 70 9.12 16.53 7.23
CA TRP A 70 9.56 15.88 8.46
C TRP A 70 8.68 16.19 9.68
N THR A 71 7.75 17.15 9.59
CA THR A 71 6.91 17.50 10.73
C THR A 71 5.85 16.45 11.04
N ASN A 72 5.35 15.73 10.03
CA ASN A 72 4.43 14.59 10.12
C ASN A 72 5.11 13.22 10.01
N GLY A 73 6.39 13.18 9.64
CA GLY A 73 7.25 12.00 9.81
C GLY A 73 7.44 11.21 8.52
N CYS A 74 7.20 9.89 8.59
CA CYS A 74 7.18 9.03 7.42
C CYS A 74 5.78 8.39 7.33
N GLU A 75 4.99 8.88 6.39
CA GLU A 75 3.53 8.70 6.38
C GLU A 75 3.13 7.36 5.76
N LYS A 76 4.00 6.77 4.93
CA LYS A 76 3.66 5.61 4.10
C LYS A 76 4.55 4.43 4.37
N ASN A 77 3.91 3.29 4.65
CA ASN A 77 4.60 2.00 4.76
C ASN A 77 4.77 1.41 3.35
N THR A 78 5.96 1.51 2.78
CA THR A 78 6.25 1.00 1.44
C THR A 78 6.34 -0.52 1.38
N TYR A 79 6.29 -1.23 2.52
CA TYR A 79 6.32 -2.70 2.55
C TYR A 79 4.94 -3.34 2.53
N SER A 80 3.90 -2.62 2.96
CA SER A 80 2.55 -3.16 3.14
C SER A 80 1.40 -2.26 2.66
N ASP A 81 1.61 -0.96 2.45
CA ASP A 81 0.57 -0.09 1.87
C ASP A 81 0.46 -0.36 0.37
N VAL A 82 -0.68 -0.90 -0.04
CA VAL A 82 -1.01 -1.12 -1.46
C VAL A 82 -1.03 0.16 -2.29
N ASN A 83 -1.09 1.34 -1.66
CA ASN A 83 -1.04 2.63 -2.34
C ASN A 83 0.36 3.27 -2.38
N ALA A 84 1.37 2.62 -1.81
CA ALA A 84 2.76 3.07 -1.81
C ALA A 84 3.76 1.90 -1.87
N CYS A 85 3.40 0.81 -2.54
CA CYS A 85 4.13 -0.44 -2.48
C CYS A 85 5.48 -0.36 -3.20
N GLY A 86 6.56 -0.43 -2.43
CA GLY A 86 7.95 -0.29 -2.89
C GLY A 86 8.44 1.15 -3.00
N GLN A 87 7.55 2.11 -3.21
CA GLN A 87 7.87 3.54 -3.25
C GLN A 87 6.63 4.42 -3.10
N CYS A 88 6.82 5.69 -2.74
CA CYS A 88 5.75 6.68 -2.69
C CYS A 88 4.95 6.75 -4.00
N GLY A 89 3.62 6.74 -3.89
CA GLY A 89 2.70 6.85 -5.01
C GLY A 89 2.59 5.60 -5.91
N ARG A 90 3.33 4.53 -5.63
CA ARG A 90 3.21 3.27 -6.38
C ARG A 90 2.03 2.46 -5.87
N GLN A 91 0.88 2.63 -6.51
CA GLN A 91 -0.31 1.86 -6.20
C GLN A 91 -0.29 0.50 -6.92
N CYS A 92 -0.67 -0.55 -6.20
CA CYS A 92 -0.95 -1.86 -6.76
C CYS A 92 -2.36 -1.86 -7.36
N ILE A 93 -2.45 -1.84 -8.69
CA ILE A 93 -3.72 -1.81 -9.42
C ILE A 93 -3.71 -2.95 -10.44
N PRO A 94 -4.43 -4.06 -10.20
CA PRO A 94 -4.68 -5.08 -11.22
C PRO A 94 -5.76 -4.61 -12.20
N TYR A 95 -5.85 -5.22 -13.38
CA TYR A 95 -6.88 -4.87 -14.38
C TYR A 95 -8.30 -5.20 -13.90
N HIS A 96 -8.47 -6.32 -13.19
CA HIS A 96 -9.76 -6.85 -12.74
C HIS A 96 -9.84 -6.95 -11.21
N VAL A 97 -9.92 -5.80 -10.53
CA VAL A 97 -9.93 -5.63 -9.05
C VAL A 97 -11.06 -6.41 -8.35
N GLU A 98 -12.13 -6.74 -9.06
CA GLU A 98 -13.28 -7.48 -8.57
C GLU A 98 -12.99 -8.98 -8.40
N THR A 99 -11.98 -9.53 -9.06
CA THR A 99 -11.65 -10.98 -9.04
C THR A 99 -10.45 -11.33 -8.17
N VAL A 100 -9.59 -10.36 -7.85
CA VAL A 100 -8.35 -10.57 -7.08
C VAL A 100 -8.33 -9.82 -5.75
N ILE A 101 -7.61 -10.37 -4.78
CA ILE A 101 -7.18 -9.71 -3.55
C ILE A 101 -5.80 -9.12 -3.84
N THR A 102 -5.66 -7.80 -3.67
CA THR A 102 -4.39 -7.11 -3.85
C THR A 102 -3.70 -6.94 -2.51
N THR A 103 -2.42 -7.26 -2.45
CA THR A 103 -1.57 -7.15 -1.27
C THR A 103 -0.23 -6.52 -1.64
N CYS A 104 0.41 -5.88 -0.67
CA CYS A 104 1.79 -5.45 -0.79
C CYS A 104 2.62 -6.24 0.22
N VAL A 105 3.63 -6.96 -0.26
CA VAL A 105 4.51 -7.76 0.57
C VAL A 105 5.95 -7.35 0.29
N LYS A 106 6.60 -6.74 1.29
CA LYS A 106 8.00 -6.27 1.20
C LYS A 106 8.25 -5.36 -0.02
N GLY A 107 7.29 -4.50 -0.32
CA GLY A 107 7.38 -3.54 -1.42
C GLY A 107 7.13 -4.11 -2.81
N THR A 108 6.61 -5.34 -2.89
CA THR A 108 6.17 -5.95 -4.14
C THR A 108 4.66 -6.14 -4.11
N CYS A 109 3.99 -5.68 -5.16
CA CYS A 109 2.57 -5.95 -5.37
C CYS A 109 2.37 -7.44 -5.63
N THR A 110 1.52 -8.06 -4.83
CA THR A 110 1.15 -9.47 -4.96
C THR A 110 -0.36 -9.57 -5.05
N TYR A 111 -0.83 -10.52 -5.85
CA TYR A 111 -2.24 -10.75 -6.12
C TYR A 111 -2.58 -12.19 -5.74
N THR A 112 -3.82 -12.44 -5.38
CA THR A 112 -4.38 -13.78 -5.20
C THR A 112 -5.84 -13.80 -5.63
N CYS A 113 -6.36 -14.94 -6.10
CA CYS A 113 -7.78 -15.03 -6.41
C CYS A 113 -8.65 -14.87 -5.16
N LYS A 114 -9.78 -14.15 -5.31
CA LYS A 114 -10.83 -14.21 -4.29
C LYS A 114 -11.37 -15.63 -4.18
N ALA A 115 -11.95 -15.95 -3.03
CA ALA A 115 -12.52 -17.27 -2.78
C ALA A 115 -13.51 -17.67 -3.89
N GLY A 116 -13.39 -18.92 -4.37
CA GLY A 116 -14.24 -19.43 -5.44
C GLY A 116 -13.82 -18.99 -6.84
N LEU A 117 -12.62 -18.42 -7.02
CA LEU A 117 -12.05 -18.11 -8.33
C LEU A 117 -10.71 -18.81 -8.54
N SER A 118 -10.32 -19.01 -9.80
CA SER A 118 -8.99 -19.50 -10.18
C SER A 118 -8.43 -18.75 -11.38
N ASP A 119 -7.12 -18.58 -11.36
CA ASP A 119 -6.30 -18.03 -12.43
C ASP A 119 -6.03 -19.13 -13.46
N CYS A 120 -6.47 -18.91 -14.69
CA CYS A 120 -6.39 -19.84 -15.80
C CYS A 120 -5.18 -19.60 -16.70
N ASN A 121 -4.68 -18.37 -16.77
CA ASN A 121 -3.58 -17.97 -17.63
C ASN A 121 -2.24 -17.85 -16.85
N ASN A 122 -2.26 -18.08 -15.53
CA ASN A 122 -1.19 -17.84 -14.57
C ASN A 122 -0.73 -16.37 -14.54
N TRP A 123 -1.66 -15.45 -14.78
CA TRP A 123 -1.39 -14.03 -14.88
C TRP A 123 -2.30 -13.17 -14.01
N LEU A 124 -2.33 -13.42 -12.69
CA LEU A 124 -3.08 -12.66 -11.67
C LEU A 124 -3.14 -11.10 -11.77
N ASN A 125 -2.29 -10.44 -12.57
CA ASN A 125 -2.46 -9.00 -12.81
C ASN A 125 -3.71 -8.69 -13.66
N ASP A 126 -4.19 -9.64 -14.48
CA ASP A 126 -5.36 -9.51 -15.34
C ASP A 126 -6.62 -10.13 -14.73
N GLY A 127 -6.51 -10.62 -13.49
CA GLY A 127 -7.64 -11.10 -12.71
C GLY A 127 -7.59 -12.59 -12.47
N CYS A 128 -8.74 -13.15 -12.11
CA CYS A 128 -8.97 -14.59 -12.09
C CYS A 128 -10.17 -14.90 -12.97
N GLU A 129 -9.98 -15.78 -13.94
CA GLU A 129 -10.86 -15.95 -15.11
C GLU A 129 -11.93 -17.01 -14.90
N SER A 130 -11.76 -17.89 -13.91
CA SER A 130 -12.69 -19.00 -13.68
C SER A 130 -13.36 -18.98 -12.33
N ARG A 131 -14.61 -19.44 -12.31
CA ARG A 131 -15.36 -19.72 -11.08
C ARG A 131 -15.16 -21.17 -10.65
N LEU A 132 -15.09 -21.39 -9.34
CA LEU A 132 -14.99 -22.69 -8.70
C LEU A 132 -16.27 -22.99 -7.89
N PRO A 133 -16.67 -24.27 -7.75
CA PRO A 133 -16.06 -25.44 -8.37
C PRO A 133 -16.46 -25.62 -9.85
N TYR A 134 -17.38 -24.80 -10.35
CA TYR A 134 -17.88 -24.85 -11.71
C TYR A 134 -17.72 -23.50 -12.38
N ASN A 135 -17.19 -23.52 -13.59
CA ASN A 135 -17.07 -22.34 -14.43
C ASN A 135 -18.11 -22.37 -15.53
N ASP A 136 -19.02 -21.38 -15.53
CA ASP A 136 -20.09 -21.23 -16.51
C ASP A 136 -19.75 -20.19 -17.60
N ASP A 137 -18.54 -19.63 -17.60
CA ASP A 137 -18.04 -18.83 -18.72
C ASP A 137 -17.79 -19.75 -19.92
N LEU A 138 -18.37 -19.42 -21.08
CA LEU A 138 -18.17 -20.19 -22.30
C LEU A 138 -16.70 -20.27 -22.73
N ARG A 139 -15.85 -19.30 -22.36
CA ARG A 139 -14.41 -19.32 -22.66
C ARG A 139 -13.64 -20.36 -21.85
N PHE A 140 -14.21 -20.82 -20.73
CA PHE A 140 -13.51 -21.62 -19.72
C PHE A 140 -14.47 -22.65 -19.07
N CYS A 141 -15.38 -23.21 -19.85
CA CYS A 141 -16.46 -24.03 -19.33
C CYS A 141 -15.95 -25.34 -18.73
N GLY A 142 -16.05 -25.48 -17.40
CA GLY A 142 -15.58 -26.65 -16.67
C GLY A 142 -14.06 -26.77 -16.50
N SER A 143 -13.26 -26.09 -17.32
CA SER A 143 -11.81 -26.04 -17.18
C SER A 143 -11.22 -24.72 -17.68
N CYS A 144 -10.01 -24.40 -17.23
CA CYS A 144 -9.26 -23.22 -17.67
C CYS A 144 -8.72 -23.31 -19.11
N THR A 145 -8.76 -24.48 -19.74
CA THR A 145 -8.13 -24.72 -21.05
C THR A 145 -9.11 -25.12 -22.13
N THR A 146 -10.35 -25.46 -21.77
CA THR A 146 -11.34 -25.99 -22.71
C THR A 146 -12.49 -24.98 -22.87
N PRO A 147 -12.43 -24.11 -23.89
CA PRO A 147 -13.58 -23.28 -24.23
C PRO A 147 -14.75 -24.15 -24.72
N CYS A 148 -15.96 -23.79 -24.32
CA CYS A 148 -17.23 -24.27 -24.87
C CYS A 148 -17.72 -23.29 -25.94
N LEU A 149 -16.88 -23.03 -26.93
CA LEU A 149 -17.17 -22.17 -28.08
C LEU A 149 -16.91 -22.98 -29.33
N MET A 150 -17.98 -23.57 -29.87
CA MET A 150 -17.95 -24.21 -31.19
C MET A 150 -18.93 -23.51 -32.10
N ASP A 151 -18.47 -23.19 -33.31
CA ASP A 151 -19.32 -22.64 -34.37
C ASP A 151 -20.03 -23.81 -35.06
N LEU A 152 -21.21 -24.15 -34.53
CA LEU A 152 -22.03 -25.26 -35.01
C LEU A 152 -23.20 -24.70 -35.84
N PRO A 153 -23.51 -25.29 -37.02
CA PRO A 153 -24.64 -24.89 -37.82
C PRO A 153 -25.95 -24.88 -37.01
N ASN A 154 -26.61 -23.73 -36.96
CA ASN A 154 -27.90 -23.53 -36.29
C ASN A 154 -27.97 -23.98 -34.82
N ALA A 155 -26.85 -23.98 -34.11
CA ALA A 155 -26.79 -24.27 -32.69
C ALA A 155 -26.01 -23.18 -31.96
N VAL A 156 -26.25 -23.05 -30.65
CA VAL A 156 -25.48 -22.19 -29.76
C VAL A 156 -24.95 -23.00 -28.60
N SER A 157 -23.73 -22.67 -28.17
CA SER A 157 -23.11 -23.30 -27.01
C SER A 157 -23.74 -22.82 -25.70
N LYS A 158 -23.75 -23.70 -24.71
CA LYS A 158 -24.24 -23.45 -23.36
C LYS A 158 -23.30 -24.12 -22.38
N CYS A 159 -22.84 -23.37 -21.38
CA CYS A 159 -22.17 -23.95 -20.23
C CYS A 159 -23.13 -24.00 -19.05
N THR A 160 -23.22 -25.14 -18.36
CA THR A 160 -24.05 -25.25 -17.15
C THR A 160 -23.37 -26.15 -16.14
N ARG A 161 -23.05 -25.59 -14.97
CA ARG A 161 -22.29 -26.24 -13.92
C ARG A 161 -20.96 -26.81 -14.45
N GLY A 162 -20.28 -26.06 -15.31
CA GLY A 162 -19.02 -26.48 -15.93
C GLY A 162 -19.15 -27.63 -16.93
N VAL A 163 -20.36 -27.99 -17.36
CA VAL A 163 -20.56 -28.96 -18.43
C VAL A 163 -20.89 -28.20 -19.71
N CYS A 164 -20.07 -28.42 -20.74
CA CYS A 164 -20.33 -27.88 -22.06
C CYS A 164 -21.46 -28.67 -22.72
N GLY A 165 -22.45 -27.94 -23.23
CA GLY A 165 -23.55 -28.48 -24.00
C GLY A 165 -23.96 -27.50 -25.10
N TYR A 166 -24.98 -27.88 -25.85
CA TYR A 166 -25.43 -27.13 -27.01
C TYR A 166 -26.95 -27.12 -27.05
N THR A 167 -27.53 -26.11 -27.67
CA THR A 167 -28.97 -26.05 -27.93
C THR A 167 -29.21 -25.52 -29.34
N CYS A 168 -30.25 -26.03 -30.00
CA CYS A 168 -30.60 -25.56 -31.33
C CYS A 168 -31.15 -24.15 -31.28
N ASN A 169 -30.83 -23.36 -32.31
CA ASN A 169 -31.51 -22.11 -32.56
C ASN A 169 -33.01 -22.34 -32.72
N PRO A 170 -33.87 -21.35 -32.40
CA PRO A 170 -35.31 -21.48 -32.54
C PRO A 170 -35.72 -21.98 -33.93
N GLY A 171 -36.55 -23.02 -33.98
CA GLY A 171 -37.02 -23.63 -35.23
C GLY A 171 -36.09 -24.66 -35.86
N TRP A 172 -34.96 -24.99 -35.23
CA TRP A 172 -34.06 -26.07 -35.63
C TRP A 172 -34.08 -27.23 -34.65
N VAL A 173 -33.79 -28.42 -35.14
CA VAL A 173 -33.68 -29.66 -34.35
C VAL A 173 -32.38 -30.38 -34.70
N ASN A 174 -31.91 -31.23 -33.80
CA ASN A 174 -30.80 -32.16 -34.03
C ASN A 174 -31.38 -33.58 -34.00
N CYS A 175 -31.56 -34.16 -35.17
CA CYS A 175 -32.27 -35.41 -35.40
C CYS A 175 -31.38 -36.64 -35.27
N ASP A 176 -30.09 -36.51 -35.56
CA ASP A 176 -29.12 -37.60 -35.41
C ASP A 176 -28.45 -37.63 -34.02
N ASN A 177 -28.74 -36.64 -33.16
CA ASN A 177 -28.12 -36.40 -31.86
C ASN A 177 -26.59 -36.24 -31.94
N ASN A 178 -26.07 -35.87 -33.11
CA ASN A 178 -24.67 -35.57 -33.30
C ASN A 178 -24.45 -34.08 -33.17
N TRP A 179 -23.66 -33.63 -32.20
CA TRP A 179 -23.36 -32.21 -32.06
C TRP A 179 -22.27 -31.74 -33.05
N ALA A 180 -21.52 -32.65 -33.68
CA ALA A 180 -20.42 -32.27 -34.58
C ALA A 180 -20.89 -31.61 -35.89
N ASN A 181 -22.15 -31.82 -36.30
CA ASN A 181 -22.77 -31.22 -37.49
C ASN A 181 -23.89 -30.22 -37.14
N GLY A 182 -24.10 -29.91 -35.86
CA GLY A 182 -25.08 -28.91 -35.40
C GLY A 182 -26.54 -29.36 -35.50
N CYS A 183 -27.44 -28.41 -35.72
CA CYS A 183 -28.88 -28.66 -35.90
C CYS A 183 -29.22 -28.52 -37.39
N GLU A 184 -29.64 -29.62 -38.00
CA GLU A 184 -29.57 -29.87 -39.44
C GLU A 184 -30.92 -29.75 -40.16
N LYS A 185 -32.03 -29.75 -39.41
CA LYS A 185 -33.41 -29.74 -39.92
C LYS A 185 -34.22 -28.62 -39.26
N ARG A 186 -35.17 -28.09 -40.04
CA ARG A 186 -36.17 -27.13 -39.56
C ARG A 186 -37.39 -27.87 -39.04
N THR A 187 -37.90 -27.44 -37.89
CA THR A 187 -39.22 -27.77 -37.32
C THR A 187 -39.51 -29.24 -36.96
N SER A 188 -38.92 -30.25 -37.63
CA SER A 188 -39.06 -31.68 -37.31
C SER A 188 -38.03 -32.55 -38.07
N CYS A 189 -37.86 -33.80 -37.62
CA CYS A 189 -36.91 -34.78 -38.17
C CYS A 189 -37.46 -35.69 -39.29
N SER A 190 -38.59 -35.28 -39.87
CA SER A 190 -39.32 -36.04 -40.90
C SER A 190 -38.65 -36.01 -42.28
#